data_AF-A0A5J5T2M0-F1
#
_entry.id   AF-A0A5J5T2M0-F1
#
_cell.length_a   1.000
_cell.length_b   1.000
_cell.length_c   1.000
_cell.angle_alpha   90.00
_cell.angle_beta   90.00
_cell.angle_gamma   90.00
#
_symmetry.space_group_name_H-M   'P 1'
#
loop_
_entity.id
_entity.type
_entity.pdbx_description
1 polymer ?
#
loop_
_entity_poly.entity_id
_entity_poly.type
_entity_poly.pdbx_seq_one_letter_code
_entity_poly.pdbx_strand_id
1 'polypeptide(L)'
;MLLMELGLETCIRHKLLATSGYHSLYQWYRSVESGHFPDISGLRARMEQWTFGLYPACIKYLMSTFDVPEVMVVTRSNICKNGIQALSRGGAVIYYASVFLYFWVFSTLVVSLVFESYLYICINWFHLHFDEAFSSLRIANYKSFTLFHINRDSDLEVFTLAAGKVRNLE
;
A
#
# COMPACT_ATOMS: atom_id res chain seq x y z
N MET A 1 -6.20 12.53 -5.02
CA MET A 1 -5.96 13.65 -4.06
C MET A 1 -7.21 13.99 -3.25
N LEU A 2 -8.31 14.47 -3.86
CA LEU A 2 -9.52 14.90 -3.12
C LEU A 2 -10.11 13.85 -2.17
N LEU A 3 -10.24 12.60 -2.64
CA LEU A 3 -10.79 11.50 -1.84
C LEU A 3 -9.89 11.09 -0.67
N MET A 4 -8.56 11.20 -0.84
CA MET A 4 -7.58 10.98 0.21
C MET A 4 -7.64 12.08 1.27
N GLU A 5 -7.74 13.35 0.86
CA GLU A 5 -7.95 14.48 1.77
C GLU A 5 -9.25 14.34 2.57
N LEU A 6 -10.35 13.94 1.91
CA LEU A 6 -11.63 13.69 2.58
C LEU A 6 -11.52 12.55 3.61
N GLY A 7 -10.82 11.47 3.27
CA GLY A 7 -10.54 10.36 4.18
C GLY A 7 -9.76 10.81 5.41
N LEU A 8 -8.71 11.62 5.21
CA LEU A 8 -7.93 12.20 6.30
C LEU A 8 -8.76 13.11 7.20
N GLU A 9 -9.57 14.00 6.62
CA GLU A 9 -10.45 14.86 7.42
C GLU A 9 -11.50 14.08 8.21
N THR A 10 -12.01 12.99 7.64
CA THR A 10 -12.92 12.08 8.34
C THR A 10 -12.22 11.42 9.53
N CYS A 11 -10.99 10.91 9.33
CA CYS A 11 -10.19 10.33 10.42
C CYS A 11 -9.85 11.36 11.52
N ILE A 12 -9.56 12.61 11.15
CA ILE A 12 -9.35 13.71 12.11
C ILE A 12 -10.62 13.97 12.90
N ARG A 13 -11.77 14.06 12.23
CA ARG A 13 -13.08 14.33 12.86
C ARG A 13 -13.48 13.24 13.85
N HIS A 14 -13.16 11.98 13.54
CA HIS A 14 -13.38 10.84 14.43
C HIS A 14 -12.29 10.64 15.49
N LYS A 15 -11.33 11.57 15.61
CA LYS A 15 -10.20 11.51 16.56
C LYS A 15 -9.33 10.24 16.41
N LEU A 16 -9.29 9.68 15.21
CA LEU A 16 -8.45 8.51 14.90
C LEU A 16 -7.00 8.91 14.59
N LEU A 17 -6.78 10.15 14.15
CA LEU A 17 -5.46 10.68 13.80
C LEU A 17 -5.22 12.05 14.46
N ALA A 18 -3.95 12.36 14.74
CA ALA A 18 -3.46 13.63 15.30
C ALA A 18 -3.95 13.96 16.72
N THR A 19 -4.06 12.93 17.58
CA THR A 19 -4.45 13.08 18.98
C THR A 19 -3.26 13.35 19.91
N SER A 20 -2.04 12.89 19.59
CA SER A 20 -0.88 13.02 20.51
C SER A 20 0.44 13.50 19.90
N GLY A 21 0.49 13.80 18.59
CA GLY A 21 1.63 14.42 17.91
C GLY A 21 2.45 13.45 17.05
N TYR A 22 3.70 13.78 16.71
CA TYR A 22 4.54 13.01 15.77
C TYR A 22 4.93 11.57 16.21
N HIS A 23 4.59 11.15 17.44
CA HIS A 23 5.07 9.90 18.03
C HIS A 23 3.97 9.15 18.80
N SER A 24 2.74 9.17 18.29
CA SER A 24 1.59 8.54 18.92
C SER A 24 1.77 7.03 19.12
N LEU A 25 2.30 6.32 18.12
CA LEU A 25 2.54 4.87 18.20
C LEU A 25 3.61 4.54 19.23
N TYR A 26 4.66 5.35 19.32
CA TYR A 26 5.71 5.15 20.33
C TYR A 26 5.17 5.34 21.75
N GLN A 27 4.30 6.34 21.95
CA GLN A 27 3.65 6.58 23.24
C GLN A 27 2.69 5.42 23.60
N TRP A 28 1.90 4.96 22.63
CA TRP A 28 1.03 3.80 22.80
C TRP A 28 1.85 2.55 23.13
N TYR A 29 2.92 2.29 22.37
CA TYR A 29 3.84 1.17 22.61
C TYR A 29 4.39 1.20 24.03
N ARG A 30 4.92 2.34 24.48
CA ARG A 30 5.43 2.50 25.86
C ARG A 30 4.35 2.26 26.91
N SER A 31 3.12 2.70 26.66
CA SER A 31 2.01 2.49 27.60
C SER A 31 1.63 1.00 27.73
N VAL A 32 1.49 0.30 26.61
CA VAL A 32 1.16 -1.14 26.58
C VAL A 32 2.30 -1.95 27.16
N GLU A 33 3.53 -1.62 26.80
CA GLU A 33 4.73 -2.28 27.27
C GLU A 33 4.87 -2.16 28.80
N SER A 34 4.61 -0.99 29.37
CA SER A 34 4.63 -0.80 30.83
C SER A 34 3.54 -1.58 31.58
N GLY A 35 2.40 -1.84 30.93
CA GLY A 35 1.30 -2.60 31.51
C GLY A 35 1.45 -4.11 31.39
N HIS A 36 2.05 -4.59 30.31
CA HIS A 36 2.17 -6.04 30.02
C HIS A 36 3.52 -6.64 30.43
N PHE A 37 4.59 -5.83 30.44
CA PHE A 37 5.95 -6.27 30.74
C PHE A 37 6.61 -5.31 31.75
N PRO A 38 6.27 -5.41 33.05
CA PRO A 38 6.99 -4.68 34.08
C PRO A 38 8.46 -5.12 34.10
N ASP A 39 9.40 -4.17 34.13
CA ASP A 39 10.84 -4.45 34.21
C ASP A 39 11.21 -4.97 35.60
N ILE A 40 10.98 -6.27 35.85
CA ILE A 40 11.29 -6.90 37.15
C ILE A 40 12.80 -6.91 37.43
N SER A 41 13.65 -6.94 36.39
CA SER A 41 15.11 -7.08 36.50
C SER A 41 15.92 -5.80 36.22
N GLY A 42 15.25 -4.67 35.92
CA GLY A 42 15.92 -3.42 35.56
C GLY A 42 16.80 -3.50 34.29
N LEU A 43 16.63 -4.57 33.49
CA LEU A 43 17.44 -4.87 32.31
C LEU A 43 17.34 -3.75 31.26
N ARG A 44 16.15 -3.17 31.09
CA ARG A 44 15.93 -2.03 30.20
C ARG A 44 16.69 -0.78 30.61
N ALA A 45 16.62 -0.40 31.89
CA ALA A 45 17.35 0.77 32.39
C ALA A 45 18.86 0.58 32.21
N ARG A 46 19.36 -0.65 32.44
CA ARG A 46 20.77 -1.01 32.18
C ARG A 46 21.11 -0.95 30.70
N MET A 47 20.26 -1.44 29.80
CA MET A 47 20.45 -1.33 28.36
C MET A 47 20.41 0.13 27.89
N GLU A 48 19.46 0.93 28.37
CA GLU A 48 19.37 2.35 28.03
C GLU A 48 20.66 3.09 28.44
N GLN A 49 21.19 2.78 29.61
CA GLN A 49 22.43 3.37 30.11
C GLN A 49 23.67 2.88 29.35
N TRP A 50 23.74 1.59 29.02
CA TRP A 50 24.81 1.00 28.21
C TRP A 50 24.82 1.52 26.77
N THR A 51 23.64 1.81 26.23
CA THR A 51 23.49 2.27 24.84
C THR A 51 23.40 3.81 24.75
N PHE A 52 23.67 4.54 25.84
CA PHE A 52 23.55 6.00 25.91
C PHE A 52 22.21 6.54 25.36
N GLY A 53 21.10 5.82 25.58
CA GLY A 53 19.78 6.21 25.08
C GLY A 53 19.59 6.03 23.55
N LEU A 54 20.54 5.44 22.84
CA LEU A 54 20.42 5.17 21.40
C LEU A 54 19.31 4.16 21.09
N TYR A 55 19.20 3.11 21.91
CA TYR A 55 18.18 2.07 21.76
C TYR A 55 16.75 2.62 21.73
N PRO A 56 16.28 3.38 22.75
CA PRO A 56 14.94 3.96 22.72
C PRO A 56 14.77 5.00 21.61
N ALA A 57 15.83 5.73 21.24
CA ALA A 57 15.79 6.69 20.14
C ALA A 57 15.59 5.98 18.78
N CYS A 58 16.33 4.90 18.51
CA CYS A 58 16.18 4.11 17.29
C CYS A 58 14.76 3.56 17.15
N ILE A 59 14.20 2.94 18.20
CA ILE A 59 12.83 2.42 18.19
C ILE A 59 11.83 3.55 17.91
N LYS A 60 12.01 4.71 18.54
CA LYS A 60 11.14 5.88 18.36
C LYS A 60 11.13 6.37 16.91
N TYR A 61 12.30 6.48 16.27
CA TYR A 61 12.38 6.91 14.86
C TYR A 61 11.86 5.84 13.89
N LEU A 62 12.09 4.57 14.20
CA LEU A 62 11.62 3.46 13.40
C LEU A 62 10.08 3.36 13.44
N MET A 63 9.48 3.49 14.62
CA MET A 63 8.01 3.59 14.78
C MET A 63 7.43 4.84 14.12
N SER A 64 8.11 5.99 14.23
CA SER A 64 7.69 7.22 13.54
C SER A 64 7.64 7.08 12.01
N THR A 65 8.42 6.16 11.44
CA THR A 65 8.39 5.88 9.99
C THR A 65 7.13 5.11 9.60
N PHE A 66 6.58 4.29 10.50
CA PHE A 66 5.33 3.56 10.27
C PHE A 66 4.08 4.42 10.53
N ASP A 67 4.22 5.52 11.30
CA ASP A 67 3.17 6.53 11.54
C ASP A 67 2.97 7.52 10.37
N VAL A 68 3.05 7.04 9.12
CA VAL A 68 2.92 7.87 7.91
C VAL A 68 1.65 8.74 7.92
N PRO A 69 0.45 8.22 8.25
CA PRO A 69 -0.78 9.02 8.25
C PRO A 69 -0.77 10.10 9.33
N GLU A 70 -0.21 9.82 10.50
CA GLU A 70 -0.14 10.77 11.61
C GLU A 70 0.87 11.90 11.33
N VAL A 71 2.07 11.55 10.85
CA VAL A 71 3.08 12.54 10.43
C VAL A 71 2.53 13.47 9.36
N MET A 72 1.77 12.94 8.40
CA MET A 72 1.14 13.73 7.34
C MET A 72 0.11 14.71 7.90
N VAL A 73 -0.80 14.27 8.79
CA VAL A 73 -1.84 15.13 9.38
C VAL A 73 -1.23 16.21 10.29
N VAL A 74 -0.28 15.83 11.16
CA VAL A 74 0.36 16.78 12.09
C VAL A 74 1.15 17.84 11.32
N THR A 75 1.87 17.43 10.27
CA THR A 75 2.61 18.35 9.40
C THR A 75 1.66 19.28 8.65
N ARG A 76 0.54 18.77 8.11
CA ARG A 76 -0.52 19.57 7.47
C ARG A 76 -1.09 20.62 8.43
N SER A 77 -1.42 20.23 9.67
CA SER A 77 -1.92 21.16 10.69
C SER A 77 -0.91 22.27 11.01
N ASN A 78 0.38 21.93 11.07
CA ASN A 78 1.45 22.90 11.28
C ASN A 78 1.59 23.86 10.08
N ILE A 79 1.51 23.35 8.84
CA ILE A 79 1.52 24.16 7.62
C ILE A 79 0.32 25.12 7.58
N CYS A 80 -0.88 24.66 7.97
CA CYS A 80 -2.07 25.50 8.00
C CYS A 80 -1.98 26.63 9.04
N LYS A 81 -1.25 26.42 10.15
CA LYS A 81 -1.11 27.43 11.22
C LYS A 81 0.03 28.41 10.98
N ASN A 82 1.20 27.90 10.57
CA ASN A 82 2.45 28.66 10.53
C ASN A 82 2.94 28.94 9.09
N GLY A 83 2.23 28.44 8.09
CA GLY A 83 2.62 28.52 6.68
C GLY A 83 3.70 27.49 6.32
N ILE A 84 3.83 27.21 5.02
CA ILE A 84 4.78 26.20 4.51
C ILE A 84 6.25 26.63 4.67
N GLN A 85 6.49 27.94 4.82
CA GLN A 85 7.82 28.54 5.02
C GLN A 85 8.42 28.24 6.39
N ALA A 86 7.59 27.88 7.38
CA ALA A 86 8.04 27.48 8.71
C ALA A 86 8.63 26.05 8.73
N LEU A 87 8.46 25.27 7.66
CA LEU A 87 8.93 23.89 7.60
C LEU A 87 10.38 23.82 7.10
N SER A 88 11.23 23.12 7.85
CA SER A 88 12.60 22.82 7.39
C SER A 88 12.57 22.04 6.07
N ARG A 89 13.56 22.28 5.20
CA ARG A 89 13.70 21.60 3.89
C ARG A 89 13.65 20.07 4.02
N GLY A 90 14.27 19.52 5.06
CA GLY A 90 14.21 18.08 5.34
C GLY A 90 12.82 17.61 5.73
N GLY A 91 12.09 18.41 6.53
CA GLY A 91 10.70 18.13 6.90
C GLY A 91 9.76 18.15 5.69
N ALA A 92 10.00 19.04 4.72
CA ALA A 92 9.25 19.07 3.48
C ALA A 92 9.46 17.80 2.63
N VAL A 93 10.70 17.31 2.51
CA VAL A 93 11.00 16.06 1.79
C VAL A 93 10.30 14.88 2.45
N ILE A 94 10.37 14.77 3.78
CA ILE A 94 9.69 13.70 4.53
C ILE A 94 8.17 13.78 4.32
N TYR A 95 7.60 14.98 4.37
CA TYR A 95 6.16 15.19 4.13
C TYR A 95 5.73 14.72 2.73
N TYR A 96 6.44 15.13 1.68
CA TYR A 96 6.09 14.71 0.31
C TYR A 96 6.29 13.21 0.08
N ALA A 97 7.35 12.62 0.63
CA ALA A 97 7.57 11.17 0.57
C ALA A 97 6.43 10.40 1.26
N SER A 98 6.01 10.85 2.45
CA SER A 98 4.88 10.27 3.19
C SER A 98 3.56 10.37 2.42
N VAL A 99 3.25 11.54 1.84
CA VAL A 99 2.05 11.74 1.01
C VAL A 99 2.08 10.80 -0.20
N PHE A 100 3.23 10.67 -0.86
CA PHE A 100 3.39 9.80 -2.03
C PHE A 100 3.16 8.33 -1.69
N LEU A 101 3.80 7.82 -0.62
CA LEU A 101 3.63 6.43 -0.18
C LEU A 101 2.19 6.13 0.19
N TYR A 102 1.53 7.03 0.93
CA TYR A 102 0.14 6.84 1.31
C TYR A 102 -0.80 6.87 0.09
N PHE A 103 -0.59 7.82 -0.81
CA PHE A 103 -1.35 7.91 -2.06
C PHE A 103 -1.17 6.66 -2.93
N TRP A 104 0.06 6.15 -3.04
CA TRP A 104 0.35 4.93 -3.79
C TRP A 104 -0.45 3.74 -3.27
N VAL A 105 -0.36 3.44 -1.97
CA VAL A 105 -1.08 2.31 -1.36
C VAL A 105 -2.59 2.48 -1.51
N PHE A 106 -3.12 3.67 -1.23
CA PHE A 106 -4.53 3.94 -1.38
C PHE A 106 -5.00 3.80 -2.84
N SER A 107 -4.22 4.30 -3.80
CA SER A 107 -4.52 4.18 -5.22
C SER A 107 -4.55 2.73 -5.68
N THR A 108 -3.62 1.88 -5.21
CA THR A 108 -3.64 0.46 -5.56
C THR A 108 -4.92 -0.22 -5.10
N LEU A 109 -5.40 0.09 -3.89
CA LEU A 109 -6.66 -0.46 -3.37
C LEU A 109 -7.88 -0.02 -4.19
N VAL A 110 -7.95 1.26 -4.55
CA VAL A 110 -9.07 1.80 -5.35
C VAL A 110 -9.09 1.18 -6.75
N VAL A 111 -7.93 1.10 -7.41
CA VAL A 111 -7.82 0.50 -8.75
C VAL A 111 -8.23 -0.97 -8.70
N SER A 112 -7.73 -1.74 -7.73
CA SER A 112 -8.14 -3.13 -7.55
C SER A 112 -9.65 -3.27 -7.34
N LEU A 113 -10.27 -2.45 -6.50
CA LEU A 113 -11.72 -2.49 -6.27
C LEU A 113 -12.52 -2.17 -7.55
N VAL A 114 -12.09 -1.17 -8.32
CA VAL A 114 -12.74 -0.83 -9.59
C VAL A 114 -12.65 -1.98 -10.57
N PHE A 115 -11.45 -2.58 -10.74
CA PHE A 115 -11.28 -3.72 -11.63
C PHE A 115 -12.05 -4.96 -11.15
N GLU A 116 -12.01 -5.28 -9.86
CA GLU A 116 -12.76 -6.41 -9.29
C GLU A 116 -14.27 -6.22 -9.45
N SER A 117 -14.80 -5.03 -9.16
CA SER A 117 -16.23 -4.75 -9.30
C SER A 117 -16.69 -4.77 -10.75
N TYR A 118 -15.89 -4.22 -11.68
CA TYR A 118 -16.11 -4.32 -13.11
C TYR A 118 -16.21 -5.78 -13.55
N LEU A 119 -15.21 -6.59 -13.20
CA LEU A 119 -15.13 -8.00 -13.58
C LEU A 119 -16.28 -8.81 -12.97
N TYR A 120 -16.63 -8.54 -11.70
CA TYR A 120 -17.74 -9.19 -11.01
C TYR A 120 -19.08 -8.95 -11.72
N ILE A 121 -19.35 -7.71 -12.15
CA ILE A 121 -20.59 -7.36 -12.87
C ILE A 121 -20.60 -8.02 -14.26
N CYS A 122 -19.48 -7.95 -14.99
CA CYS A 122 -19.35 -8.55 -16.32
C CYS A 122 -19.63 -10.06 -16.30
N ILE A 123 -19.07 -10.78 -15.32
CA ILE A 123 -19.22 -12.24 -15.21
C ILE A 123 -20.63 -12.63 -14.74
N ASN A 124 -21.13 -11.98 -13.69
CA ASN A 124 -22.34 -12.43 -13.00
C ASN A 124 -23.64 -11.95 -13.66
N TRP A 125 -23.63 -10.76 -14.27
CA TRP A 125 -24.84 -10.19 -14.87
C TRP A 125 -24.86 -10.34 -16.39
N PHE A 126 -23.74 -10.00 -17.04
CA PHE A 126 -23.66 -9.95 -18.50
C PHE A 126 -23.14 -11.25 -19.11
N HIS A 127 -22.58 -12.15 -18.31
CA HIS A 127 -21.93 -13.39 -18.76
C HIS A 127 -20.93 -13.16 -19.91
N LEU A 128 -20.23 -12.02 -19.86
CA LEU A 128 -19.26 -11.55 -20.85
C LEU A 128 -17.88 -11.45 -20.17
N HIS A 129 -16.77 -11.55 -20.93
CA HIS A 129 -15.38 -11.42 -20.43
C HIS A 129 -14.87 -12.53 -19.48
N PHE A 130 -15.32 -13.78 -19.63
CA PHE A 130 -14.76 -14.93 -18.88
C PHE A 130 -13.25 -15.14 -19.13
N ASP A 131 -12.78 -14.81 -20.34
CA ASP A 131 -11.39 -15.06 -20.76
C ASP A 131 -10.42 -13.94 -20.33
N GLU A 132 -10.90 -12.72 -20.09
CA GLU A 132 -10.07 -11.59 -19.64
C GLU A 132 -9.75 -11.65 -18.14
N ALA A 133 -10.69 -12.16 -17.35
CA ALA A 133 -10.53 -12.38 -15.91
C ALA A 133 -9.40 -13.37 -15.59
N PHE A 134 -9.10 -14.26 -16.54
CA PHE A 134 -8.11 -15.31 -16.39
C PHE A 134 -7.30 -15.45 -17.67
N SER A 135 -6.38 -14.50 -17.86
CA SER A 135 -5.34 -14.59 -18.91
C SER A 135 -4.47 -15.87 -18.81
N SER A 136 -4.73 -16.75 -17.83
CA SER A 136 -4.05 -18.02 -17.59
C SER A 136 -4.97 -19.23 -17.39
N LEU A 137 -6.29 -19.17 -17.68
CA LEU A 137 -7.14 -20.36 -17.56
C LEU A 137 -6.79 -21.36 -18.67
N ARG A 138 -5.79 -22.19 -18.37
CA ARG A 138 -5.38 -23.33 -19.18
C ARG A 138 -6.53 -24.33 -19.19
N ILE A 139 -7.36 -24.27 -20.23
CA ILE A 139 -8.31 -25.34 -20.51
C ILE A 139 -7.46 -26.59 -20.80
N ALA A 140 -7.48 -27.56 -19.87
CA ALA A 140 -6.51 -28.66 -19.80
C ALA A 140 -6.40 -29.54 -21.05
N ASN A 141 -7.32 -29.39 -22.01
CA ASN A 141 -7.41 -30.22 -23.22
C ASN A 141 -7.44 -29.42 -24.54
N TYR A 142 -7.19 -28.10 -24.49
CA TYR A 142 -7.18 -27.25 -25.68
C TYR A 142 -5.86 -26.48 -25.74
N LYS A 143 -5.18 -26.60 -26.88
CA LYS A 143 -3.94 -25.88 -27.15
C LYS A 143 -4.06 -25.24 -28.53
N SER A 144 -4.04 -23.92 -28.58
CA SER A 144 -3.90 -23.18 -29.82
C SER A 144 -2.45 -22.74 -29.99
N PHE A 145 -1.95 -22.86 -31.22
CA PHE A 145 -0.68 -22.30 -31.63
C PHE A 145 -0.98 -21.20 -32.64
N THR A 146 -0.51 -19.99 -32.36
CA THR A 146 -0.61 -18.89 -33.32
C THR A 146 0.76 -18.69 -33.92
N LEU A 147 0.88 -18.92 -35.22
CA LEU A 147 2.11 -18.73 -35.98
C LEU A 147 2.01 -17.40 -36.72
N PHE A 148 2.95 -16.51 -36.43
CA PHE A 148 3.09 -15.22 -37.09
C PHE A 148 4.17 -15.36 -38.16
N HIS A 149 3.83 -15.08 -39.41
CA HIS A 149 4.76 -15.10 -40.54
C HIS A 149 4.75 -13.73 -41.20
N ILE A 150 5.89 -13.04 -41.18
CA ILE A 150 6.07 -11.79 -41.94
C ILE A 150 6.59 -12.17 -43.32
N ASN A 151 5.80 -11.87 -44.34
CA ASN A 151 6.14 -12.15 -45.73
C ASN A 151 7.23 -11.17 -46.22
N ARG A 152 7.92 -11.52 -47.30
CA ARG A 152 8.97 -10.71 -47.92
C ARG A 152 8.45 -9.36 -48.45
N ASP A 153 7.14 -9.28 -48.70
CA ASP A 153 6.43 -8.07 -49.10
C ASP A 153 6.03 -7.17 -47.90
N SER A 154 6.49 -7.51 -46.69
CA SER A 154 6.22 -6.83 -45.41
C SER A 154 4.81 -7.00 -44.84
N ASP A 155 3.98 -7.84 -45.44
CA ASP A 155 2.67 -8.20 -44.91
C ASP A 155 2.78 -9.24 -43.78
N LEU A 156 2.02 -9.05 -42.71
CA LEU A 156 1.96 -9.97 -41.57
C LEU A 156 0.80 -10.96 -41.78
N GLU A 157 1.15 -12.22 -42.01
CA GLU A 157 0.19 -13.32 -42.05
C GLU A 157 0.11 -14.00 -40.67
N VAL A 158 -1.12 -14.20 -40.19
CA VAL A 158 -1.38 -14.80 -38.88
C VAL A 158 -2.16 -16.10 -39.09
N PHE A 159 -1.55 -17.23 -38.72
CA PHE A 159 -2.17 -18.55 -38.79
C PHE A 159 -2.44 -19.06 -37.38
N THR A 160 -3.70 -19.16 -37.00
CA THR A 160 -4.11 -19.73 -35.71
C THR A 160 -4.54 -21.17 -35.90
N LEU A 161 -3.71 -22.12 -35.45
CA LEU A 161 -4.02 -23.54 -35.42
C LEU A 161 -4.54 -23.90 -34.02
N ALA A 162 -5.85 -24.12 -33.91
CA ALA A 162 -6.47 -24.62 -32.68
C ALA A 162 -6.61 -26.14 -32.75
N ALA A 163 -5.89 -26.88 -31.90
CA ALA A 163 -6.13 -28.30 -31.73
C ALA A 163 -7.37 -28.50 -30.85
N GLY A 164 -8.39 -29.18 -31.39
CA GLY A 164 -9.58 -29.58 -30.64
C GLY A 164 -9.28 -30.61 -29.55
N LYS A 165 -10.29 -30.93 -28.72
CA LYS A 165 -10.18 -31.80 -27.51
C LYS A 165 -9.30 -33.02 -27.75
N VAL A 166 -8.07 -32.99 -27.23
CA VAL A 166 -7.17 -34.15 -27.22
C VAL A 166 -7.72 -35.13 -26.19
N ARG A 167 -8.16 -36.32 -26.62
CA ARG A 167 -8.41 -37.43 -25.70
C ARG A 167 -7.04 -37.89 -25.18
N ASN A 168 -6.85 -37.86 -23.86
CA ASN A 168 -5.79 -38.67 -23.26
C ASN A 168 -6.12 -40.12 -23.59
N LEU A 169 -5.29 -40.75 -24.43
CA LEU A 169 -5.24 -42.19 -24.58
C LEU A 169 -4.47 -42.69 -23.34
N GLU A 170 -5.21 -43.05 -22.29
CA GLU A 170 -4.72 -44.02 -21.29
C GLU A 170 -4.73 -45.42 -21.90
#